data_AF-S2E1T3-F1
#
_entry.id   AF-S2E1T3-F1
#
_cell.length_a   1.000
_cell.length_b   1.000
_cell.length_c   1.000
_cell.angle_alpha   90.00
_cell.angle_beta   90.00
_cell.angle_gamma   90.00
#
_symmetry.space_group_name_H-M   'P 1'
#
loop_
_entity.id
_entity.type
_entity.pdbx_description
1 polymer ?
#
loop_
_entity_poly.entity_id
_entity_poly.type
_entity_poly.pdbx_seq_one_letter_code
_entity_poly.pdbx_strand_id
1 'polypeptide(L)'
;MYCVKRRYCKKVCKQYNVSPSQIAYIGDDVNDINLLKLVGLAAVPKDGTKIAKKSCNYVCETNGGKGVFREVAELILMSKKIPIKY
;
A
#
# COMPACT_ATOMS: atom_id res chain seq x y z
N MET A 1 8.46 18.47 4.03
CA MET A 1 8.56 17.56 2.85
C MET A 1 7.49 16.45 2.81
N TYR A 2 6.90 16.01 3.93
CA TYR A 2 6.00 14.83 4.01
C TYR A 2 4.54 15.01 3.51
N CYS A 3 4.18 16.11 2.85
CA CYS A 3 2.77 16.46 2.59
C CYS A 3 2.28 16.08 1.16
N VAL A 4 3.18 15.84 0.21
CA VAL A 4 2.82 15.70 -1.21
C VAL A 4 2.01 14.43 -1.49
N LYS A 5 2.52 13.25 -1.09
CA LYS A 5 1.83 11.97 -1.31
C LYS A 5 0.43 11.93 -0.68
N ARG A 6 0.28 12.48 0.53
CA ARG A 6 -1.03 12.64 1.21
C ARG A 6 -2.00 13.54 0.42
N ARG A 7 -1.52 14.63 -0.19
CA ARG A 7 -2.35 15.50 -1.04
C ARG A 7 -2.84 14.76 -2.28
N TYR A 8 -1.99 13.95 -2.91
CA TYR A 8 -2.40 13.12 -4.06
C TYR A 8 -3.41 12.06 -3.65
N CYS A 9 -3.23 11.38 -2.51
CA CYS A 9 -4.23 10.45 -1.98
C CYS A 9 -5.61 11.11 -1.83
N LYS A 10 -5.68 12.34 -1.30
CA LYS A 10 -6.95 13.10 -1.25
C LYS A 10 -7.56 13.36 -2.62
N LYS A 11 -6.74 13.62 -3.66
CA LYS A 11 -7.23 13.79 -5.03
C LYS A 11 -7.81 12.48 -5.58
N VAL A 12 -7.12 11.36 -5.37
CA VAL A 12 -7.59 10.01 -5.75
C VAL A 12 -8.91 9.69 -5.04
N CYS A 13 -8.99 9.91 -3.72
CA CYS A 13 -10.24 9.75 -2.96
C CYS A 13 -11.41 10.51 -3.58
N LYS A 14 -11.20 11.79 -3.94
CA LYS A 14 -12.23 12.61 -4.59
C LYS A 14 -12.59 12.10 -5.99
N GLN A 15 -11.60 11.76 -6.80
CA GLN A 15 -11.80 11.32 -8.19
C GLN A 15 -12.59 10.02 -8.28
N TYR A 16 -12.31 9.06 -7.38
CA TYR A 16 -12.95 7.74 -7.40
C TYR A 16 -14.08 7.59 -6.38
N ASN A 17 -14.44 8.68 -5.68
CA ASN A 17 -15.43 8.70 -4.59
C ASN A 17 -15.20 7.59 -3.54
N VAL A 18 -13.96 7.46 -3.07
CA VAL A 18 -13.56 6.47 -2.06
C VAL A 18 -12.96 7.14 -0.84
N SER A 19 -13.15 6.54 0.33
CA SER A 19 -12.50 6.95 1.57
C SER A 19 -11.05 6.43 1.65
N PRO A 20 -10.16 7.04 2.46
CA PRO A 20 -8.79 6.54 2.63
C PRO A 20 -8.72 5.09 3.13
N SER A 21 -9.69 4.64 3.94
CA SER A 21 -9.81 3.24 4.40
C SER A 21 -10.15 2.25 3.28
N GLN A 22 -10.54 2.72 2.09
CA GLN A 22 -10.77 1.89 0.91
C GLN A 22 -9.58 1.90 -0.06
N ILE A 23 -8.47 2.55 0.30
CA ILE A 23 -7.25 2.60 -0.50
C ILE A 23 -6.25 1.54 -0.01
N ALA A 24 -5.62 0.86 -0.96
CA ALA A 24 -4.39 0.12 -0.74
C ALA A 24 -3.18 0.94 -1.22
N TYR A 25 -2.11 0.97 -0.44
CA TYR A 25 -0.88 1.70 -0.75
C TYR A 25 0.36 0.85 -0.49
N ILE A 26 1.30 0.89 -1.43
CA ILE A 26 2.61 0.23 -1.31
C ILE A 26 3.67 1.33 -1.22
N GLY A 27 4.47 1.34 -0.15
CA GLY A 27 5.57 2.27 0.05
C GLY A 27 6.69 1.64 0.85
N ASP A 28 7.90 2.18 0.77
CA ASP A 28 9.11 1.54 1.29
C ASP A 28 9.94 2.43 2.24
N ASP A 29 9.69 3.74 2.25
CA ASP A 29 10.57 4.71 2.92
C ASP A 29 9.85 5.62 3.93
N VAL A 30 10.62 6.43 4.65
CA VAL A 30 10.17 7.37 5.69
C VAL A 30 9.13 8.37 5.14
N ASN A 31 9.28 8.78 3.88
CA ASN A 31 8.37 9.73 3.26
C ASN A 31 6.95 9.15 3.03
N ASP A 32 6.79 7.83 3.15
CA ASP A 32 5.53 7.10 2.99
C ASP A 32 4.76 6.91 4.29
N ILE A 33 5.42 7.03 5.45
CA ILE A 33 4.86 6.70 6.76
C ILE A 33 3.49 7.36 6.99
N ASN A 34 3.35 8.63 6.64
CA ASN A 34 2.09 9.35 6.83
C ASN A 34 0.95 8.82 5.97
N LEU A 35 1.26 8.28 4.79
CA LEU A 35 0.26 7.67 3.91
C LEU A 35 0.01 6.21 4.28
N LEU A 36 1.06 5.45 4.62
CA LEU A 36 0.95 4.08 5.14
C LEU A 36 0.03 4.02 6.37
N LYS A 37 0.14 4.97 7.30
CA LYS A 37 -0.73 5.04 8.49
C LYS A 37 -2.17 5.51 8.21
N LEU A 38 -2.43 6.08 7.04
CA LEU A 38 -3.71 6.72 6.71
C LEU A 38 -4.66 5.80 5.93
N VAL A 39 -4.12 4.92 5.10
CA VAL A 39 -4.90 4.08 4.19
C VAL A 39 -5.44 2.82 4.87
N GLY A 40 -6.40 2.15 4.24
CA GLY A 40 -6.99 0.92 4.77
C GLY A 40 -6.08 -0.30 4.69
N LEU A 41 -5.27 -0.39 3.63
CA LEU A 41 -4.27 -1.44 3.48
C LEU A 41 -2.93 -0.81 3.09
N ALA A 42 -1.99 -0.80 4.02
CA ALA A 42 -0.62 -0.42 3.80
C ALA A 42 0.27 -1.65 3.68
N ALA A 43 0.99 -1.76 2.57
CA ALA A 43 1.96 -2.81 2.33
C ALA A 43 3.37 -2.22 2.12
N VAL A 44 4.39 -2.95 2.57
CA VAL A 44 5.80 -2.54 2.47
C VAL A 44 6.62 -3.71 1.93
N PRO A 45 7.47 -3.51 0.90
CA PRO A 45 8.37 -4.54 0.40
C PRO A 45 9.26 -5.17 1.48
N LYS A 46 9.72 -6.40 1.26
CA LYS A 46 10.64 -7.10 2.18
C LYS A 46 11.94 -6.36 2.44
N ASP A 47 12.43 -5.57 1.49
CA ASP A 47 13.64 -4.75 1.59
C ASP A 47 13.35 -3.29 1.98
N GLY A 48 12.09 -2.93 2.24
CA GLY A 48 11.71 -1.61 2.73
C GLY A 48 12.33 -1.27 4.09
N THR A 49 12.37 0.03 4.42
CA THR A 49 12.98 0.52 5.66
C THR A 49 12.28 -0.05 6.90
N LYS A 50 13.05 -0.24 7.98
CA LYS A 50 12.51 -0.77 9.26
C LYS A 50 11.32 0.04 9.78
N ILE A 51 11.35 1.35 9.60
CA ILE A 51 10.31 2.25 10.08
C ILE A 51 9.05 2.23 9.20
N ALA A 52 9.18 2.06 7.88
CA ALA A 52 8.05 1.83 7.00
C ALA A 52 7.35 0.51 7.36
N LYS A 53 8.10 -0.57 7.55
CA LYS A 53 7.56 -1.88 7.98
C LYS A 53 6.81 -1.84 9.31
N LYS A 54 7.26 -1.02 10.25
CA LYS A 54 6.55 -0.78 11.53
C LYS A 54 5.26 0.05 11.39
N SER A 55 5.06 0.68 10.23
CA SER A 55 3.97 1.62 9.97
C SER A 55 2.95 1.08 8.96
N CYS A 56 3.02 -0.20 8.57
CA CYS A 56 2.14 -0.83 7.60
C CYS A 56 1.33 -1.98 8.21
N ASN A 57 0.33 -2.47 7.47
CA ASN A 57 -0.49 -3.62 7.87
C ASN A 57 0.16 -4.94 7.43
N TYR A 58 0.88 -4.91 6.30
CA TYR A 58 1.47 -6.09 5.69
C TYR A 58 2.90 -5.81 5.25
N VAL A 59 3.84 -6.68 5.63
CA VAL A 59 5.20 -6.68 5.10
C VAL A 59 5.27 -7.79 4.07
N CYS A 60 5.57 -7.44 2.83
CA CYS A 60 5.63 -8.40 1.74
C CYS A 60 6.80 -9.36 1.94
N GLU A 61 6.68 -10.57 1.38
CA GLU A 61 7.78 -11.52 1.25
C GLU A 61 8.70 -11.18 0.06
N THR A 62 8.17 -10.43 -0.90
CA THR A 62 8.86 -10.01 -2.11
C THR A 62 9.62 -8.69 -1.90
N ASN A 63 10.82 -8.59 -2.47
CA ASN A 63 11.59 -7.33 -2.52
C ASN A 63 11.02 -6.36 -3.58
N GLY A 64 11.28 -5.06 -3.40
CA GLY A 64 10.96 -4.02 -4.37
C GLY A 64 11.43 -4.37 -5.78
N GLY A 65 10.58 -4.12 -6.78
CA GLY A 65 10.87 -4.46 -8.19
C GLY A 65 10.78 -5.94 -8.55
N LYS A 66 10.56 -6.85 -7.58
CA LYS A 66 10.49 -8.31 -7.83
C LYS A 66 9.08 -8.89 -7.80
N GLY A 67 8.04 -8.05 -7.89
CA GLY A 67 6.65 -8.51 -7.92
C GLY A 67 5.81 -8.14 -6.70
N VAL A 68 6.24 -7.17 -5.87
CA VAL A 68 5.45 -6.68 -4.71
C VAL A 68 4.02 -6.29 -5.09
N PHE A 69 3.85 -5.64 -6.25
CA PHE A 69 2.51 -5.28 -6.74
C PHE A 69 1.64 -6.53 -7.01
N ARG A 70 2.22 -7.59 -7.60
CA ARG A 70 1.52 -8.85 -7.85
C ARG A 70 1.10 -9.49 -6.53
N GLU A 71 2.02 -9.61 -5.58
CA GLU A 71 1.75 -10.18 -4.25
C GLU A 71 0.59 -9.46 -3.55
N VAL A 72 0.64 -8.13 -3.49
CA VAL A 72 -0.42 -7.34 -2.85
C VAL A 72 -1.74 -7.42 -3.61
N ALA A 73 -1.71 -7.41 -4.94
CA ALA A 73 -2.92 -7.56 -5.76
C ALA A 73 -3.57 -8.93 -5.54
N GLU A 74 -2.78 -10.01 -5.49
CA GLU A 74 -3.28 -11.35 -5.20
C GLU A 74 -3.88 -11.42 -3.79
N LEU A 75 -3.22 -10.86 -2.79
CA LEU A 75 -3.76 -10.77 -1.42
C LEU A 75 -5.15 -10.11 -1.39
N ILE A 76 -5.34 -9.01 -2.12
CA ILE A 76 -6.64 -8.32 -2.22
C ILE A 76 -7.68 -9.19 -2.94
N LEU A 77 -7.32 -9.83 -4.05
CA LEU A 77 -8.23 -10.68 -4.83
C LEU A 77 -8.66 -11.92 -4.03
N MET A 78 -7.72 -12.58 -3.35
CA MET A 78 -7.99 -13.72 -2.47
C MET A 78 -8.93 -13.32 -1.33
N SER A 79 -8.71 -12.16 -0.69
CA SER A 79 -9.61 -11.64 0.34
C SER A 79 -11.04 -11.39 -0.16
N LYS A 80 -11.23 -11.13 -1.45
CA LYS A 80 -12.54 -10.95 -2.10
C LYS A 80 -13.09 -12.23 -2.71
N LYS A 81 -12.43 -13.38 -2.54
CA LYS A 81 -12.79 -14.67 -3.15
C LYS A 81 -12.87 -14.59 -4.69
N ILE A 82 -12.07 -13.72 -5.30
CA ILE A 82 -11.97 -13.61 -6.75
C ILE A 82 -10.93 -14.64 -7.23
N PRO A 83 -11.26 -15.53 -8.18
CA PRO A 83 -10.34 -16.54 -8.66
C PRO A 83 -9.15 -15.92 -9.41
N ILE A 84 -7.94 -16.39 -9.08
CA ILE A 84 -6.71 -16.01 -9.78
C ILE A 84 -6.39 -17.10 -10.80
N LYS A 85 -6.16 -16.70 -12.06
CA LYS A 85 -5.69 -17.57 -13.13
C LYS A 85 -4.21 -17.30 -13.35
N TYR A 86 -3.42 -18.38 -13.40
CA TYR A 86 -1.98 -18.35 -13.66
C TYR A 86 -1.71 -18.76 -15.11
#